data_AF-A0A0C9RXP9-F1
#
_entry.id   AF-A0A0C9RXP9-F1
#
_cell.length_a   1.000
_cell.length_b   1.000
_cell.length_c   1.000
_cell.angle_alpha   90.00
_cell.angle_beta   90.00
_cell.angle_gamma   90.00
#
_symmetry.space_group_name_H-M   'P 1'
#
loop_
_entity.id
_entity.type
_entity.pdbx_description
1 polymer ?
#
loop_
_entity_poly.entity_id
_entity_poly.type
_entity_poly.pdbx_seq_one_letter_code
_entity_poly.pdbx_strand_id
1 'polypeptide(L)'
;MNILLVLILVTWSILIPSGAELFEERMDDDNVCRTPVCQERAMLINASINSSVDPCSDFFSYACGGWISNHTPSSHGRYSVTDELQEQRSQKMKSIMEELTIVDFDQSVVHKAYVLYNTCVEFPHQKNRQGGLLHVLSSAGFPDWPIISNDTGAQKWENSTEMLRDVGILPVLDVFVKEDDETSIYYIQ
;
A
#
# COMPACT_ATOMS: atom_id res chain seq x y z
N MET A 1 80.01 -31.36 -0.07
CA MET A 1 78.68 -30.73 -0.13
C MET A 1 78.41 -30.42 -1.59
N ASN A 2 77.53 -31.19 -2.23
CA ASN A 2 77.48 -31.29 -3.69
C ASN A 2 76.71 -30.10 -4.27
N ILE A 3 77.40 -29.15 -4.89
CA ILE A 3 76.83 -27.89 -5.40
C ILE A 3 75.66 -28.15 -6.37
N LEU A 4 75.71 -29.27 -7.10
CA LEU A 4 74.61 -29.75 -7.96
C LEU A 4 73.32 -30.04 -7.19
N LEU A 5 73.40 -30.61 -5.98
CA LEU A 5 72.20 -30.88 -5.15
C LEU A 5 71.58 -29.59 -4.63
N VAL A 6 72.39 -28.59 -4.31
CA VAL A 6 71.92 -27.28 -3.85
C VAL A 6 71.19 -26.55 -4.98
N LEU A 7 71.74 -26.60 -6.20
CA LEU A 7 71.10 -25.98 -7.36
C LEU A 7 69.76 -26.63 -7.71
N ILE A 8 69.65 -27.96 -7.59
CA ILE A 8 68.40 -28.69 -7.85
C ILE A 8 67.33 -28.36 -6.79
N LEU A 9 67.70 -28.20 -5.52
CA LEU A 9 66.75 -27.84 -4.45
C LEU A 9 66.28 -26.39 -4.56
N VAL A 10 67.16 -25.48 -4.96
CA VAL A 10 66.81 -24.08 -5.20
C VAL A 10 65.90 -23.94 -6.41
N THR A 11 66.16 -24.68 -7.50
CA THR A 11 65.27 -24.64 -8.68
C THR A 11 63.93 -25.29 -8.40
N TRP A 12 63.85 -26.35 -7.60
CA TRP A 12 62.57 -26.93 -7.16
C TRP A 12 61.76 -25.97 -6.29
N SER A 13 62.43 -25.16 -5.46
CA SER A 13 61.78 -24.15 -4.63
C SER A 13 61.28 -22.94 -5.43
N ILE A 14 61.83 -22.70 -6.63
CA ILE A 14 61.43 -21.60 -7.53
C ILE A 14 60.39 -22.07 -8.57
N LEU A 15 60.37 -23.35 -8.94
CA LEU A 15 59.42 -23.94 -9.91
C LEU A 15 58.16 -24.55 -9.27
N ILE A 16 58.09 -24.67 -7.95
CA ILE A 16 56.80 -24.79 -7.26
C ILE A 16 56.30 -23.35 -7.13
N PRO A 17 55.38 -22.87 -7.99
CA PRO A 17 54.67 -21.64 -7.66
C PRO A 17 54.05 -21.90 -6.29
N SER A 18 54.37 -21.04 -5.31
CA SER A 18 53.64 -21.01 -4.06
C SER A 18 52.16 -20.99 -4.45
N GLY A 19 51.42 -22.06 -4.12
CA GLY A 19 49.99 -22.19 -4.41
C GLY A 19 49.11 -21.10 -3.77
N ALA A 20 49.73 -20.07 -3.20
CA ALA A 20 49.11 -18.85 -2.69
C ALA A 20 48.66 -17.88 -3.81
N GLU A 21 49.05 -18.08 -5.08
CA GLU A 21 48.61 -17.22 -6.21
C GLU A 21 47.70 -17.91 -7.24
N LEU A 22 47.21 -19.13 -6.97
CA LEU A 22 46.22 -19.81 -7.82
C LEU A 22 44.91 -20.21 -7.11
N PHE A 23 44.71 -19.70 -5.89
CA PHE A 23 43.36 -19.52 -5.35
C PHE A 23 43.07 -18.02 -5.26
N GLU A 24 43.20 -17.31 -6.39
CA GLU A 24 42.08 -16.44 -6.71
C GLU A 24 40.92 -17.41 -6.91
N GLU A 25 40.17 -17.66 -5.83
CA GLU A 25 38.86 -18.27 -5.96
C GLU A 25 38.18 -17.44 -7.03
N ARG A 26 38.08 -18.00 -8.22
CA ARG A 26 37.02 -17.66 -9.14
C ARG A 26 35.76 -18.08 -8.38
N MET A 27 35.32 -17.21 -7.47
CA MET A 27 34.05 -17.30 -6.81
C MET A 27 33.08 -17.23 -7.98
N ASP A 28 32.61 -18.41 -8.35
CA ASP A 28 31.79 -18.60 -9.51
C ASP A 28 30.56 -17.71 -9.31
N ASP A 29 30.52 -16.67 -10.12
CA ASP A 29 29.54 -15.60 -10.14
C ASP A 29 28.20 -16.09 -10.72
N ASP A 30 28.07 -17.41 -10.89
CA ASP A 30 26.87 -18.12 -11.32
C ASP A 30 25.75 -18.11 -10.27
N ASN A 31 26.02 -17.71 -9.02
CA ASN A 31 24.99 -17.64 -7.96
C ASN A 31 24.45 -16.22 -7.70
N VAL A 32 24.96 -15.18 -8.38
CA VAL A 32 24.50 -13.80 -8.19
C VAL A 32 23.51 -13.42 -9.28
N CYS A 33 22.28 -13.11 -8.89
CA CYS A 33 21.28 -12.66 -9.85
C CYS A 33 21.63 -11.27 -10.41
N ARG A 34 21.78 -11.19 -11.73
CA ARG A 34 22.11 -9.94 -12.47
C ARG A 34 20.99 -9.43 -13.37
N THR A 35 19.79 -9.97 -13.23
CA THR A 35 18.64 -9.44 -13.97
C THR A 35 18.38 -7.99 -13.54
N PRO A 36 17.80 -7.14 -14.43
CA PRO A 36 17.44 -5.76 -14.08
C PRO A 36 16.57 -5.69 -12.81
N VAL A 37 15.64 -6.64 -12.65
CA VAL A 37 14.77 -6.73 -11.47
C VAL A 37 15.59 -6.99 -10.20
N CYS A 38 16.57 -7.90 -10.24
CA CYS A 38 17.43 -8.17 -9.09
C CYS A 38 18.27 -6.95 -8.70
N GLN A 39 18.83 -6.24 -9.68
CA GLN A 39 19.60 -5.02 -9.43
C GLN A 39 18.73 -3.92 -8.81
N GLU A 40 17.54 -3.68 -9.37
CA GLU A 40 16.59 -2.71 -8.85
C GLU A 40 16.18 -3.02 -7.40
N ARG A 41 15.86 -4.29 -7.11
CA ARG A 41 15.51 -4.73 -5.75
C ARG A 41 16.68 -4.63 -4.78
N ALA A 42 17.90 -4.98 -5.20
CA ALA A 42 19.09 -4.84 -4.39
C ALA A 42 19.36 -3.36 -4.03
N MET A 43 19.19 -2.45 -4.99
CA MET A 43 19.31 -1.00 -4.74
C MET A 43 18.28 -0.51 -3.72
N LEU A 44 17.01 -0.93 -3.84
CA LEU A 44 15.95 -0.58 -2.90
C LEU A 44 16.24 -1.06 -1.48
N ILE A 45 16.68 -2.32 -1.33
CA ILE A 45 17.07 -2.89 -0.03
C ILE A 45 18.23 -2.08 0.56
N ASN A 46 19.26 -1.83 -0.24
CA ASN A 46 20.45 -1.11 0.22
C ASN A 46 20.13 0.34 0.63
N ALA A 47 19.21 1.01 -0.07
CA ALA A 47 18.75 2.34 0.30
C ALA A 47 17.92 2.38 1.59
N SER A 48 17.33 1.24 1.98
CA SER A 48 16.52 1.12 3.20
C SER A 48 17.37 0.86 4.45
N ILE A 49 18.53 0.23 4.27
CA ILE A 49 19.44 -0.19 5.35
C ILE A 49 20.22 1.00 5.91
N ASN A 50 20.34 1.06 7.23
CA ASN A 50 21.32 1.85 7.96
C ASN A 50 22.42 0.94 8.51
N SER A 51 23.54 0.85 7.77
CA SER A 51 24.69 0.00 8.12
C SER A 51 25.49 0.46 9.34
N SER A 52 25.14 1.61 9.94
CA SER A 52 25.78 2.09 11.18
C SER A 52 25.20 1.45 12.45
N VAL A 53 24.09 0.71 12.32
CA VAL A 53 23.43 0.01 13.44
C VAL A 53 23.78 -1.47 13.39
N ASP A 54 24.11 -2.08 14.53
CA ASP A 54 24.32 -3.53 14.59
C ASP A 54 22.97 -4.27 14.49
N PRO A 55 22.75 -5.11 13.46
CA PRO A 55 21.50 -5.87 13.29
C PRO A 55 21.18 -6.82 14.44
N CYS A 56 22.20 -7.29 15.18
CA CYS A 56 21.98 -8.16 16.34
C CYS A 56 21.40 -7.40 17.54
N SER A 57 21.57 -6.08 17.56
CA SER A 57 21.11 -5.21 18.65
C SER A 57 19.76 -4.56 18.35
N ASP A 58 19.57 -4.05 17.14
CA ASP A 58 18.33 -3.42 16.67
C ASP A 58 18.17 -3.64 15.16
N PHE A 59 17.55 -4.77 14.82
CA PHE A 59 17.32 -5.14 13.43
C PHE A 59 16.38 -4.17 12.71
N PHE A 60 15.45 -3.51 13.41
CA PHE A 60 14.53 -2.57 12.80
C PHE A 60 15.26 -1.30 12.35
N SER A 61 16.05 -0.70 13.22
CA SER A 61 16.84 0.48 12.88
C SER A 61 17.90 0.18 11.82
N TYR A 62 18.50 -1.02 11.85
CA TYR A 62 19.40 -1.48 10.78
C TYR A 62 18.67 -1.63 9.44
N ALA A 63 17.53 -2.34 9.40
CA ALA A 63 16.88 -2.68 8.13
C ALA A 63 16.07 -1.53 7.51
N CYS A 64 15.53 -0.62 8.33
CA CYS A 64 14.61 0.42 7.91
C CYS A 64 15.14 1.85 8.11
N GLY A 65 16.24 2.03 8.85
CA GLY A 65 16.74 3.36 9.22
C GLY A 65 17.07 4.27 8.04
N GLY A 66 17.59 3.71 6.94
CA GLY A 66 17.85 4.44 5.70
C GLY A 66 16.57 4.84 4.96
N TRP A 67 15.53 4.00 5.01
CA TRP A 67 14.24 4.34 4.43
C TRP A 67 13.60 5.51 5.21
N ILE A 68 13.59 5.43 6.54
CA ILE A 68 13.03 6.45 7.43
C ILE A 68 13.71 7.81 7.22
N SER A 69 15.05 7.85 7.09
CA SER A 69 15.75 9.11 6.85
C SER A 69 15.39 9.76 5.51
N ASN A 70 15.01 8.97 4.52
CA ASN A 70 14.69 9.45 3.18
C ASN A 70 13.19 9.74 2.97
N HIS A 71 12.30 9.22 3.83
CA HIS A 71 10.84 9.25 3.63
C HIS A 71 10.09 9.87 4.80
N THR A 72 10.57 11.01 5.30
CA THR A 72 9.86 11.75 6.37
C THR A 72 8.57 12.38 5.81
N PRO A 73 7.37 12.02 6.31
CA PRO A 73 6.12 12.55 5.78
C PRO A 73 5.99 14.06 6.03
N SER A 74 5.40 14.76 5.06
CA SER A 74 5.15 16.22 5.12
C SER A 74 4.02 16.59 6.08
N SER A 75 3.23 15.62 6.54
CA SER A 75 2.12 15.80 7.48
C SER A 75 2.33 14.94 8.72
N HIS A 76 1.80 15.39 9.86
CA HIS A 76 1.85 14.64 11.11
C HIS A 76 0.97 13.40 10.98
N GLY A 77 1.60 12.23 10.83
CA GLY A 77 0.92 10.94 10.69
C GLY A 77 1.92 9.78 10.63
N ARG A 78 1.41 8.55 10.74
CA ARG A 78 2.19 7.34 10.47
C ARG A 78 2.42 7.24 8.98
N TYR A 79 3.67 7.03 8.56
CA TYR A 79 4.02 6.77 7.15
C TYR A 79 4.91 5.55 7.06
N SER A 80 4.59 4.68 6.12
CA SER A 80 5.24 3.39 5.92
C SER A 80 5.25 3.04 4.43
N VAL A 81 6.02 2.01 4.07
CA VAL A 81 6.06 1.48 2.70
C VAL A 81 4.65 1.11 2.19
N THR A 82 3.74 0.65 3.05
CA THR A 82 2.36 0.36 2.64
C THR A 82 1.59 1.62 2.27
N ASP A 83 1.86 2.73 2.93
CA ASP A 83 1.24 4.02 2.62
C ASP A 83 1.75 4.53 1.27
N GLU A 84 3.07 4.48 1.04
CA GLU A 84 3.68 4.81 -0.26
C GLU A 84 3.09 3.97 -1.41
N LEU A 85 2.96 2.65 -1.22
CA LEU A 85 2.37 1.76 -2.22
C LEU A 85 0.87 2.04 -2.45
N GLN A 86 0.13 2.43 -1.41
CA GLN A 86 -1.27 2.83 -1.54
C GLN A 86 -1.41 4.15 -2.32
N GLU A 87 -0.51 5.11 -2.09
CA GLU A 87 -0.45 6.35 -2.85
C GLU A 87 -0.16 6.09 -4.33
N GLN A 88 0.88 5.30 -4.64
CA GLN A 88 1.23 4.90 -6.01
C GLN A 88 0.06 4.18 -6.70
N ARG A 89 -0.62 3.27 -5.99
CA ARG A 89 -1.81 2.59 -6.50
C ARG A 89 -2.94 3.57 -6.80
N SER A 90 -3.19 4.51 -5.88
CA SER A 90 -4.26 5.50 -6.02
C SER A 90 -3.98 6.45 -7.18
N GLN A 91 -2.73 6.88 -7.36
CA GLN A 91 -2.31 7.68 -8.51
C GLN A 91 -2.49 6.93 -9.83
N LYS A 92 -2.13 5.63 -9.87
CA LYS A 92 -2.37 4.81 -11.06
C LYS A 92 -3.85 4.65 -11.37
N MET A 93 -4.68 4.40 -10.37
CA MET A 93 -6.13 4.34 -10.54
C MET A 93 -6.70 5.68 -11.04
N LYS A 94 -6.20 6.79 -10.49
CA LYS A 94 -6.55 8.14 -10.93
C LYS A 94 -6.26 8.36 -12.42
N SER A 95 -5.04 8.06 -12.87
CA SER A 95 -4.66 8.18 -14.29
C SER A 95 -5.52 7.31 -15.19
N ILE A 96 -5.80 6.05 -14.79
CA ILE A 96 -6.73 5.19 -15.54
C ILE A 96 -8.08 5.88 -15.68
N MET A 97 -8.66 6.40 -14.59
CA MET A 97 -9.97 7.04 -14.62
C MET A 97 -10.01 8.32 -15.46
N GLU A 98 -8.93 9.12 -15.44
CA GLU A 98 -8.81 10.37 -16.23
C GLU A 98 -8.57 10.12 -17.72
N GLU A 99 -7.94 8.99 -18.08
CA GLU A 99 -7.68 8.59 -19.47
C GLU A 99 -8.85 7.78 -20.09
N LEU A 100 -9.81 7.33 -19.28
CA LEU A 100 -10.98 6.60 -19.77
C LEU A 100 -11.80 7.47 -20.72
N THR A 101 -12.02 6.95 -21.93
CA THR A 101 -12.94 7.53 -22.91
C THR A 101 -14.22 6.69 -22.95
N ILE A 102 -15.33 7.26 -22.48
CA ILE A 102 -16.64 6.62 -22.56
C ILE A 102 -17.26 6.92 -23.93
N VAL A 103 -17.34 5.90 -24.78
CA VAL A 103 -17.96 6.00 -26.12
C VAL A 103 -19.47 5.81 -26.05
N ASP A 104 -19.95 4.90 -25.18
CA ASP A 104 -21.37 4.60 -24.99
C ASP A 104 -21.74 4.48 -23.50
N PHE A 105 -22.96 4.91 -23.15
CA PHE A 105 -23.53 4.79 -21.81
C PHE A 105 -24.17 3.40 -21.62
N ASP A 106 -23.33 2.37 -21.50
CA ASP A 106 -23.75 0.97 -21.45
C ASP A 106 -24.17 0.45 -20.05
N GLN A 107 -24.16 1.31 -19.03
CA GLN A 107 -24.43 0.95 -17.62
C GLN A 107 -23.49 -0.12 -17.05
N SER A 108 -22.34 -0.36 -17.69
CA SER A 108 -21.30 -1.25 -17.18
C SER A 108 -20.73 -0.77 -15.85
N VAL A 109 -20.03 -1.66 -15.15
CA VAL A 109 -19.31 -1.33 -13.92
C VAL A 109 -18.29 -0.22 -14.17
N VAL A 110 -17.60 -0.26 -15.30
CA VAL A 110 -16.62 0.76 -15.70
C VAL A 110 -17.31 2.11 -15.90
N HIS A 111 -18.44 2.11 -16.61
CA HIS A 111 -19.22 3.32 -16.84
C HIS A 111 -19.67 3.97 -15.51
N LYS A 112 -20.23 3.18 -14.59
CA LYS A 112 -20.68 3.67 -13.29
C LYS A 112 -19.52 4.18 -12.43
N ALA A 113 -18.39 3.49 -12.44
CA ALA A 113 -17.18 3.92 -11.74
C ALA A 113 -16.65 5.25 -12.28
N TYR A 114 -16.64 5.42 -13.60
CA TYR A 114 -16.25 6.68 -14.26
C TYR A 114 -17.17 7.84 -13.87
N VAL A 115 -18.50 7.65 -13.94
CA VAL A 115 -19.48 8.68 -13.54
C VAL A 115 -19.29 9.05 -12.07
N LEU A 116 -19.10 8.06 -11.19
CA LEU A 116 -18.85 8.29 -9.77
C LEU A 116 -17.55 9.10 -9.55
N TYR A 117 -16.46 8.70 -10.19
CA TYR A 117 -15.17 9.38 -10.09
C TYR A 117 -15.27 10.85 -10.51
N ASN A 118 -15.80 11.13 -11.71
CA ASN A 118 -15.93 12.50 -12.21
C ASN A 118 -16.87 13.36 -11.38
N THR A 119 -17.98 12.78 -10.89
CA THR A 119 -18.89 13.50 -10.00
C THR A 119 -18.18 13.91 -8.71
N CYS A 120 -17.34 13.04 -8.15
CA CYS A 120 -16.56 13.32 -6.93
C CYS A 120 -15.49 14.41 -7.17
N VAL A 121 -14.75 14.33 -8.28
CA VAL A 121 -13.71 15.33 -8.62
C VAL A 121 -14.32 16.72 -8.86
N GLU A 122 -15.48 16.79 -9.50
CA GLU A 122 -16.19 18.05 -9.75
C GLU A 122 -16.95 18.59 -8.53
N PHE A 123 -17.22 17.73 -7.52
CA PHE A 123 -18.03 18.10 -6.36
C PHE A 123 -17.57 19.37 -5.63
N PRO A 124 -16.27 19.61 -5.37
CA PRO A 124 -15.80 20.85 -4.75
C PRO A 124 -16.11 22.12 -5.55
N HIS A 125 -16.33 22.01 -6.87
CA HIS A 125 -16.67 23.13 -7.75
C HIS A 125 -18.17 23.37 -7.87
N GLN A 126 -19.01 22.47 -7.35
CA GLN A 126 -20.45 22.64 -7.38
C GLN A 126 -20.92 23.79 -6.46
N LYS A 127 -21.85 24.60 -6.98
CA LYS A 127 -22.42 25.75 -6.25
C LYS A 127 -23.49 25.34 -5.23
N ASN A 128 -24.27 24.29 -5.51
CA ASN A 128 -25.40 23.87 -4.68
C ASN A 128 -25.10 22.63 -3.82
N ARG A 129 -23.92 22.58 -3.18
CA ARG A 129 -23.51 21.44 -2.35
C ARG A 129 -24.46 21.20 -1.17
N GLN A 130 -24.88 22.28 -0.52
CA GLN A 130 -25.83 22.22 0.60
C GLN A 130 -27.18 21.65 0.16
N GLY A 131 -27.73 22.12 -0.96
CA GLY A 131 -29.00 21.59 -1.49
C GLY A 131 -28.90 20.12 -1.89
N GLY A 132 -27.75 19.70 -2.44
CA GLY A 132 -27.47 18.29 -2.72
C GLY A 132 -27.50 17.43 -1.45
N LEU A 133 -26.82 17.86 -0.39
CA LEU A 133 -26.85 17.17 0.90
C LEU A 133 -28.27 17.11 1.49
N LEU A 134 -29.00 18.22 1.48
CA LEU A 134 -30.39 18.26 1.96
C LEU A 134 -31.30 17.32 1.17
N HIS A 135 -31.08 17.20 -0.14
CA HIS A 135 -31.82 16.26 -0.98
C HIS A 135 -31.50 14.80 -0.62
N VAL A 136 -30.24 14.47 -0.36
CA VAL A 136 -29.83 13.13 0.11
C VAL A 136 -30.45 12.82 1.46
N LEU A 137 -30.39 13.76 2.41
CA LEU A 137 -30.99 13.61 3.74
C LEU A 137 -32.52 13.40 3.64
N SER A 138 -33.21 14.22 2.85
CA SER A 138 -34.64 14.07 2.61
C SER A 138 -34.98 12.72 1.98
N SER A 139 -34.17 12.23 1.04
CA SER A 139 -34.36 10.91 0.42
C SER A 139 -34.11 9.76 1.40
N ALA A 140 -33.29 9.97 2.43
CA ALA A 140 -33.00 9.03 3.51
C ALA A 140 -33.97 9.15 4.71
N GLY A 141 -35.12 9.81 4.54
CA GLY A 141 -36.11 9.97 5.61
C GLY A 141 -35.78 11.04 6.65
N PHE A 142 -34.79 11.90 6.38
CA PHE A 142 -34.44 13.08 7.18
C PHE A 142 -34.75 14.38 6.41
N PRO A 143 -36.03 14.68 6.12
CA PRO A 143 -36.40 15.92 5.41
C PRO A 143 -35.96 17.17 6.16
N ASP A 144 -35.94 17.08 7.50
CA ASP A 144 -35.53 18.14 8.40
C ASP A 144 -34.55 17.59 9.43
N TRP A 145 -33.38 18.23 9.53
CA TRP A 145 -32.44 17.94 10.61
C TRP A 145 -32.90 18.65 11.87
N PRO A 146 -33.07 17.98 13.04
CA PRO A 146 -33.66 18.58 14.24
C PRO A 146 -32.94 19.82 14.79
N ILE A 147 -31.67 20.05 14.41
CA ILE A 147 -30.91 21.26 14.78
C ILE A 147 -31.24 22.45 13.85
N ILE A 148 -31.79 22.18 12.66
CA ILE A 148 -32.08 23.16 11.61
C ILE A 148 -33.57 23.57 11.63
N SER A 149 -34.49 22.66 12.00
CA SER A 149 -35.93 22.97 12.03
C SER A 149 -36.40 23.44 13.42
N ASN A 150 -37.25 24.47 13.43
CA ASN A 150 -38.03 24.87 14.62
C ASN A 150 -39.27 23.97 14.84
N ASP A 151 -39.50 23.02 13.94
CA ASP A 151 -40.68 22.16 13.94
C ASP A 151 -40.26 20.73 14.33
N THR A 152 -40.89 20.19 15.37
CA THR A 152 -40.61 18.88 15.96
C THR A 152 -41.23 17.72 15.16
N GLY A 153 -41.56 17.95 13.89
CA GLY A 153 -42.14 16.99 12.95
C GLY A 153 -41.17 15.89 12.49
N ALA A 154 -40.29 15.42 13.37
CA ALA A 154 -39.39 14.32 13.08
C ALA A 154 -40.21 13.12 12.57
N GLN A 155 -39.74 12.52 11.47
CA GLN A 155 -40.24 11.27 10.93
C GLN A 155 -40.44 10.27 12.09
N LYS A 156 -41.67 9.83 12.32
CA LYS A 156 -41.99 8.81 13.32
C LYS A 156 -41.99 7.46 12.63
N TRP A 157 -41.02 6.63 12.96
CA TRP A 157 -41.01 5.22 12.59
C TRP A 157 -41.82 4.40 13.58
N GLU A 158 -42.55 3.39 13.11
CA GLU A 158 -43.35 2.52 13.97
C GLU A 158 -42.49 1.58 14.81
N ASN A 159 -41.31 1.20 14.29
CA ASN A 159 -40.35 0.35 14.99
C ASN A 159 -38.90 0.61 14.53
N SER A 160 -37.95 0.01 15.24
CA SER A 160 -36.53 0.13 14.94
C SER A 160 -36.17 -0.45 13.57
N THR A 161 -36.79 -1.54 13.10
CA THR A 161 -36.49 -2.13 11.78
C THR A 161 -36.84 -1.17 10.64
N GLU A 162 -37.98 -0.48 10.73
CA GLU A 162 -38.39 0.53 9.77
C GLU A 162 -37.44 1.74 9.79
N MET A 163 -37.08 2.21 10.99
CA MET A 163 -36.06 3.25 11.15
C MET A 163 -34.73 2.82 10.52
N LEU A 164 -34.19 1.66 10.87
CA LEU A 164 -32.92 1.12 10.38
C LEU A 164 -32.91 0.99 8.84
N ARG A 165 -34.02 0.53 8.25
CA ARG A 165 -34.19 0.40 6.81
C ARG A 165 -34.16 1.75 6.10
N ASP A 166 -34.82 2.75 6.67
CA ASP A 166 -35.03 4.04 6.01
C ASP A 166 -33.84 4.99 6.22
N VAL A 167 -33.21 4.98 7.39
CA VAL A 167 -32.12 5.92 7.71
C VAL A 167 -30.80 5.57 7.04
N GLY A 168 -30.49 4.27 6.85
CA GLY A 168 -29.35 3.74 6.07
C GLY A 168 -27.93 4.21 6.47
N ILE A 169 -27.81 5.25 7.29
CA ILE A 169 -26.58 5.94 7.68
C ILE A 169 -26.41 5.67 9.17
N LEU A 170 -25.67 4.59 9.47
CA LEU A 170 -25.14 4.21 10.79
C LEU A 170 -26.04 4.63 11.97
N PRO A 171 -27.17 3.94 12.14
CA PRO A 171 -28.00 4.10 13.33
C PRO A 171 -27.22 3.73 14.60
N VAL A 172 -27.77 4.09 15.77
CA VAL A 172 -27.17 3.82 17.10
C VAL A 172 -26.76 2.35 17.27
N LEU A 173 -27.44 1.44 16.57
CA LEU A 173 -27.09 0.05 16.43
C LEU A 173 -26.57 -0.18 15.01
N ASP A 174 -25.31 -0.60 14.88
CA ASP A 174 -24.79 -1.10 13.61
C ASP A 174 -25.28 -2.53 13.42
N VAL A 175 -26.00 -2.77 12.33
CA VAL A 175 -26.64 -4.06 12.04
C VAL A 175 -26.14 -4.55 10.70
N PHE A 176 -25.43 -5.68 10.72
CA PHE A 176 -24.85 -6.26 9.51
C PHE A 176 -25.17 -7.75 9.41
N VAL A 177 -25.23 -8.23 8.17
CA VAL A 177 -25.37 -9.66 7.89
C VAL A 177 -23.96 -10.23 7.72
N LYS A 178 -23.54 -11.10 8.64
CA LYS A 178 -22.26 -11.81 8.57
C LYS A 178 -22.51 -13.31 8.45
N GLU A 179 -21.59 -14.00 7.79
CA GLU A 179 -21.51 -15.45 7.86
C GLU A 179 -21.13 -15.87 9.28
N ASP A 180 -21.80 -16.90 9.79
CA ASP A 180 -21.47 -17.56 11.03
C ASP A 180 -20.20 -18.39 10.88
N ASP A 181 -19.19 -18.06 11.70
CA ASP A 181 -17.91 -18.74 11.71
C ASP A 181 -18.05 -20.24 12.12
N GLU A 182 -19.14 -20.62 12.81
CA GLU A 182 -19.41 -22.01 13.23
C GLU A 182 -20.30 -22.81 12.28
N THR A 183 -21.29 -22.17 11.64
CA THR A 183 -22.34 -22.89 10.91
C THR A 183 -22.41 -22.56 9.42
N SER A 184 -21.61 -21.60 8.93
CA SER A 184 -21.62 -21.13 7.53
C SER A 184 -23.01 -20.71 7.03
N ILE A 185 -23.89 -20.27 7.94
CA ILE A 185 -25.17 -19.62 7.63
C ILE A 185 -25.07 -18.13 7.98
N TYR A 186 -25.93 -17.32 7.37
CA TYR A 186 -25.92 -15.87 7.61
C TYR A 186 -26.88 -15.51 8.75
N TYR A 187 -26.43 -14.67 9.68
CA TYR A 187 -27.29 -14.06 10.69
C TYR A 187 -27.08 -12.56 10.79
N ILE A 188 -28.04 -11.90 11.43
CA ILE A 188 -28.03 -10.47 11.70
C ILE A 188 -27.38 -10.26 13.06
N GLN A 189 -26.27 -9.52 13.10
CA GLN A 189 -25.56 -9.13 14.33
C GLN A 189 -25.88 -7.68 14.69
#